data_AF-A0A9D8TVP8-F1
#
_entry.id   AF-A0A9D8TVP8-F1
#
_cell.length_a   1.000
_cell.length_b   1.000
_cell.length_c   1.000
_cell.angle_alpha   90.00
_cell.angle_beta   90.00
_cell.angle_gamma   90.00
#
_symmetry.space_group_name_H-M   'P 1'
#
loop_
_entity.id
_entity.type
_entity.pdbx_description
1 polymer ?
#
loop_
_entity_poly.entity_id
_entity_poly.type
_entity_poly.pdbx_seq_one_letter_code
_entity_poly.pdbx_strand_id
1 'polypeptide(L)'
;MTPIEIVFIVCAIFGLLVAIVAISLALRKKGQGGILPSASQTQSGGASPAAPSPSKRSFLFRSLFSKGVDLSNLEDELIMADVGAQKSHEIAEKLRSSLPQNADEAEIKEALCSYLVSTLSPVDRSLKIPSGKAAAVIMAGVNGSGKTTTAGKLAKYFKDRGRDVVLAACDTFRPAAGEQLEIWARKEEVGIVRGKEGQDPASVAFTASSGLTPSSLLIVDTAGRLQTKKNLLDELSKIKRVVEKNVEVAECLLVLDATFGQNALSQAKVFSQALPLTGIILTKLDGSCKGGVVLAVEDEFKVPVKMVGVGEGDSDLRPFDPEAFAKGLTQ
;
A
#
# COMPACT_ATOMS: atom_id res chain seq x y z
N MET A 1 -46.97 27.73 -18.74
CA MET A 1 -46.54 28.33 -17.47
C MET A 1 -46.14 29.76 -17.76
N THR A 2 -46.82 30.73 -17.17
CA THR A 2 -46.53 32.15 -17.41
C THR A 2 -45.19 32.53 -16.77
N PRO A 3 -44.50 33.59 -17.26
CA PRO A 3 -43.26 34.06 -16.64
C PRO A 3 -43.42 34.38 -15.14
N ILE A 4 -44.63 34.77 -14.72
CA ILE A 4 -44.97 35.07 -13.32
C ILE A 4 -44.99 33.78 -12.47
N GLU A 5 -45.57 32.69 -12.98
CA GLU A 5 -45.60 31.39 -12.29
C GLU A 5 -44.19 30.82 -12.07
N ILE A 6 -43.28 31.01 -13.04
CA ILE A 6 -41.88 30.58 -12.92
C ILE A 6 -41.17 31.34 -11.79
N VAL A 7 -41.37 32.66 -11.69
CA VAL A 7 -40.79 33.48 -10.62
C VAL A 7 -41.28 33.03 -9.25
N PHE A 8 -42.59 32.75 -9.10
CA PHE A 8 -43.13 32.24 -7.83
C PHE A 8 -42.54 30.88 -7.43
N ILE A 9 -42.39 29.96 -8.38
CA ILE A 9 -41.79 28.64 -8.11
C ILE A 9 -40.32 28.78 -7.71
N VAL A 10 -39.55 29.62 -8.41
CA VAL A 10 -38.13 29.86 -8.08
C VAL A 10 -37.98 30.50 -6.70
N CYS A 11 -38.83 31.49 -6.36
CA CYS A 11 -38.83 32.11 -5.04
C CYS A 11 -39.23 31.13 -3.92
N ALA A 12 -40.21 30.25 -4.17
CA ALA A 12 -40.64 29.23 -3.21
C ALA A 12 -39.54 28.18 -2.96
N ILE A 13 -38.88 27.71 -4.02
CA ILE A 13 -37.75 26.76 -3.91
C ILE A 13 -36.59 27.40 -3.15
N PHE A 14 -36.26 28.67 -3.45
CA PHE A 14 -35.18 29.38 -2.76
C PHE A 14 -35.48 29.58 -1.27
N GLY A 15 -36.73 29.95 -0.93
CA GLY A 15 -37.17 30.07 0.46
C GLY A 15 -37.08 28.75 1.24
N LEU A 16 -37.46 27.64 0.62
CA LEU A 16 -37.35 26.30 1.24
C LEU A 16 -35.88 25.91 1.47
N LEU A 17 -35.00 26.24 0.52
CA LEU A 17 -33.57 25.93 0.60
C LEU A 17 -32.87 26.71 1.73
N VAL A 18 -33.23 28.00 1.90
CA VAL A 18 -32.75 28.82 3.01
C VAL A 18 -33.24 28.28 4.36
N ALA A 19 -34.50 27.84 4.45
CA ALA A 19 -35.06 27.25 5.66
C ALA A 19 -34.34 25.94 6.05
N ILE A 20 -34.06 25.06 5.08
CA ILE A 20 -33.32 23.80 5.31
C ILE A 20 -31.90 24.08 5.82
N VAL A 21 -31.19 25.05 5.22
CA VAL A 21 -29.84 25.44 5.66
C VAL A 21 -29.86 26.02 7.08
N ALA A 22 -30.84 26.87 7.40
CA ALA A 22 -31.00 27.44 8.74
C ALA A 22 -31.27 26.36 9.81
N ILE A 23 -32.12 25.37 9.51
CA ILE A 23 -32.41 24.24 10.40
C ILE A 23 -31.15 23.37 10.59
N SER A 24 -30.40 23.08 9.53
CA SER A 24 -29.16 22.30 9.60
C SER A 24 -28.09 22.99 10.46
N LEU A 25 -27.96 24.31 10.35
CA LEU A 25 -27.03 25.10 11.19
C LEU A 25 -27.49 25.16 12.65
N ALA A 26 -28.79 25.26 12.92
CA ALA A 26 -29.34 25.23 14.26
C ALA A 26 -29.13 23.86 14.95
N LEU A 27 -29.26 22.76 14.20
CA LEU A 27 -29.00 21.40 14.70
C LEU A 27 -27.50 21.17 14.99
N ARG A 28 -26.59 21.73 14.18
CA ARG A 28 -25.14 21.66 14.45
C ARG A 28 -24.72 22.40 15.71
N LYS A 29 -25.40 23.50 16.07
CA LYS A 29 -25.05 24.30 17.26
C LYS A 29 -25.47 23.64 18.58
N LYS A 30 -26.39 22.67 18.55
CA LYS A 30 -26.89 21.95 19.74
C LYS A 30 -26.05 20.73 20.13
N GLY A 31 -25.07 20.32 19.31
CA GLY A 31 -24.19 19.17 19.55
C GLY A 31 -22.88 19.48 20.28
N GLN A 32 -22.65 20.74 20.70
CA GLN A 32 -21.46 21.15 21.45
C GLN A 32 -21.86 21.69 22.83
N GLY A 33 -22.09 20.79 23.78
CA GLY A 33 -22.17 21.07 25.21
C GLY A 33 -21.34 20.01 25.94
N GLY A 34 -20.21 20.44 26.49
CA GLY A 34 -19.10 19.56 26.89
C GLY A 34 -19.23 18.87 28.24
N ILE A 35 -18.32 17.91 28.49
CA ILE A 35 -17.92 17.42 29.82
C ILE A 35 -16.45 16.95 29.78
N LEU A 36 -15.62 17.53 30.65
CA LEU A 36 -14.44 16.96 31.31
C LEU A 36 -14.54 17.39 32.79
N PRO A 37 -13.86 16.77 33.78
CA PRO A 37 -12.91 15.64 33.70
C PRO A 37 -13.17 14.52 34.75
N SER A 38 -12.46 13.40 34.64
CA SER A 38 -11.93 12.76 35.86
C SER A 38 -10.64 11.98 35.58
N ALA A 39 -9.68 12.17 36.47
CA ALA A 39 -8.45 11.43 36.55
C ALA A 39 -8.70 10.09 37.27
N SER A 40 -8.02 9.03 36.83
CA SER A 40 -7.59 7.96 37.74
C SER A 40 -6.28 7.35 37.24
N GLN A 41 -5.44 7.05 38.22
CA GLN A 41 -4.04 6.68 38.12
C GLN A 41 -3.85 5.18 37.83
N THR A 42 -2.81 4.89 37.05
CA THR A 42 -1.88 3.73 37.05
C THR A 42 -2.34 2.32 37.45
N GLN A 43 -2.05 1.36 36.57
CA GLN A 43 -1.12 0.22 36.77
C GLN A 43 -0.90 -0.47 35.40
N SER A 44 0.27 -0.32 34.76
CA SER A 44 1.41 -1.26 34.75
C SER A 44 1.06 -2.71 34.36
N GLY A 45 1.40 -3.09 33.14
CA GLY A 45 1.36 -4.47 32.67
C GLY A 45 1.78 -4.56 31.20
N GLY A 46 3.07 -4.72 30.94
CA GLY A 46 3.62 -4.88 29.61
C GLY A 46 3.19 -6.21 28.99
N ALA A 47 2.55 -6.14 27.83
CA ALA A 47 2.50 -7.23 26.86
C ALA A 47 2.30 -6.58 25.48
N SER A 48 3.26 -6.81 24.58
CA SER A 48 3.11 -6.52 23.16
C SER A 48 1.89 -7.30 22.65
N PRO A 49 0.87 -6.66 22.02
CA PRO A 49 -0.25 -7.40 21.49
C PRO A 49 0.26 -8.25 20.31
N ALA A 50 0.26 -9.57 20.52
CA ALA A 50 0.54 -10.54 19.48
C ALA A 50 -0.36 -10.27 18.26
N ALA A 51 0.25 -10.26 17.09
CA ALA A 51 -0.47 -10.12 15.83
C ALA A 51 -1.57 -11.20 15.73
N PRO A 52 -2.79 -10.86 15.29
CA PRO A 52 -3.84 -11.86 15.12
C PRO A 52 -3.39 -12.92 14.11
N SER A 53 -3.56 -14.20 14.45
CA SER A 53 -3.19 -15.33 13.59
C SER A 53 -3.94 -15.26 12.25
N PRO A 54 -3.31 -15.51 11.09
CA PRO A 54 -4.00 -15.49 9.82
C PRO A 54 -5.08 -16.59 9.78
N SER A 55 -6.33 -16.20 9.59
CA SER A 55 -7.42 -17.13 9.31
C SER A 55 -7.15 -17.88 7.99
N LYS A 56 -7.31 -19.21 7.99
CA LYS A 56 -7.19 -20.12 6.84
C LYS A 56 -8.18 -19.78 5.71
N ARG A 57 -7.86 -18.81 4.86
CA ARG A 57 -8.43 -18.69 3.52
C ARG A 57 -7.28 -18.89 2.54
N SER A 58 -7.34 -19.99 1.80
CA SER A 58 -6.45 -20.33 0.69
C SER A 58 -6.29 -19.11 -0.20
N PHE A 59 -5.04 -18.68 -0.41
CA PHE A 59 -4.72 -17.51 -1.19
C PHE A 59 -5.18 -17.69 -2.64
N LEU A 60 -5.81 -16.65 -3.18
CA LEU A 60 -6.28 -16.59 -4.57
C LEU A 60 -5.12 -16.19 -5.51
N PHE A 61 -3.98 -16.89 -5.43
CA PHE A 61 -2.99 -16.82 -6.50
C PHE A 61 -3.45 -17.75 -7.61
N ARG A 62 -3.37 -17.29 -8.86
CA ARG A 62 -3.57 -18.19 -9.98
C ARG A 62 -2.32 -19.06 -10.08
N SER A 63 -2.52 -20.38 -10.03
CA SER A 63 -1.45 -21.36 -10.27
C SER A 63 -0.63 -20.94 -11.49
N LEU A 64 0.71 -21.06 -11.37
CA LEU A 64 1.66 -20.85 -12.47
C LEU A 64 1.29 -21.74 -13.66
N PHE A 65 0.68 -22.89 -13.37
CA PHE A 65 0.52 -23.99 -14.30
C PHE A 65 -0.90 -24.05 -14.84
N SER A 66 -1.02 -23.91 -16.15
CA SER A 66 -2.33 -24.01 -16.83
C SER A 66 -2.62 -25.42 -17.36
N LYS A 67 -1.60 -26.28 -17.48
CA LYS A 67 -1.67 -27.63 -18.09
C LYS A 67 -0.67 -28.61 -17.43
N GLY A 68 -0.84 -28.92 -16.15
CA GLY A 68 0.07 -29.81 -15.42
C GLY A 68 1.52 -29.29 -15.38
N VAL A 69 2.42 -30.02 -14.72
CA VAL A 69 3.84 -29.63 -14.58
C VAL A 69 4.74 -30.82 -14.84
N ASP A 70 5.74 -30.64 -15.69
CA ASP A 70 6.84 -31.57 -15.90
C ASP A 70 8.16 -30.81 -15.77
N LEU A 71 9.21 -31.48 -15.30
CA LEU A 71 10.58 -30.95 -15.28
C LEU A 71 11.06 -30.53 -16.68
N SER A 72 10.56 -31.18 -17.74
CA SER A 72 10.91 -30.85 -19.11
C SER A 72 10.42 -29.45 -19.54
N ASN A 73 9.18 -29.08 -19.18
CA ASN A 73 8.53 -27.83 -19.58
C ASN A 73 8.48 -26.74 -18.49
N LEU A 74 8.97 -27.03 -17.28
CA LEU A 74 8.94 -26.14 -16.12
C LEU A 74 9.52 -24.75 -16.42
N GLU A 75 10.64 -24.68 -17.16
CA GLU A 75 11.28 -23.41 -17.52
C GLU A 75 10.34 -22.50 -18.33
N ASP A 76 9.66 -23.05 -19.34
CA ASP A 76 8.73 -22.31 -20.19
C ASP A 76 7.50 -21.84 -19.40
N GLU A 77 6.97 -22.67 -18.51
CA GLU A 77 5.84 -22.31 -17.63
C GLU A 77 6.20 -21.14 -16.69
N LEU A 78 7.41 -21.16 -16.11
CA LEU A 78 7.90 -20.06 -15.26
C LEU A 78 8.12 -18.76 -16.05
N ILE A 79 8.63 -18.85 -17.28
CA ILE A 79 8.77 -17.68 -18.17
C ILE A 79 7.40 -17.10 -18.51
N MET A 80 6.45 -17.96 -18.88
CA MET A 80 5.08 -17.56 -19.15
C MET A 80 4.40 -16.94 -17.92
N ALA A 81 4.93 -17.18 -16.72
CA ALA A 81 4.49 -16.62 -15.45
C ALA A 81 5.18 -15.33 -15.00
N ASP A 82 5.92 -14.67 -15.89
CA ASP A 82 6.64 -13.42 -15.62
C ASP A 82 7.76 -13.54 -14.57
N VAL A 83 8.26 -14.76 -14.29
CA VAL A 83 9.44 -14.97 -13.42
C VAL A 83 10.70 -14.42 -14.07
N GLY A 84 10.76 -14.42 -15.41
CA GLY A 84 11.89 -13.94 -16.21
C GLY A 84 12.82 -15.08 -16.62
N ALA A 85 13.41 -14.96 -17.82
CA ALA A 85 14.15 -16.05 -18.48
C ALA A 85 15.28 -16.63 -17.62
N GLN A 86 16.18 -15.76 -17.12
CA GLN A 86 17.33 -16.21 -16.33
C GLN A 86 16.88 -16.96 -15.07
N LYS A 87 15.92 -16.42 -14.33
CA LYS A 87 15.51 -17.03 -13.06
C LYS A 87 14.71 -18.32 -13.27
N SER A 88 13.92 -18.36 -14.33
CA SER A 88 13.19 -19.58 -14.75
C SER A 88 14.16 -20.70 -15.07
N HIS A 89 15.24 -20.41 -15.81
CA HIS A 89 16.29 -21.36 -16.11
C HIS A 89 16.98 -21.89 -14.84
N GLU A 90 17.38 -20.99 -13.93
CA GLU A 90 18.00 -21.36 -12.65
C GLU A 90 17.10 -22.26 -11.80
N ILE A 91 15.79 -21.95 -11.72
CA ILE A 91 14.80 -22.76 -11.00
C ILE A 91 14.69 -24.15 -11.65
N ALA A 92 14.53 -24.20 -12.98
CA ALA A 92 14.31 -25.46 -13.70
C ALA A 92 15.52 -26.41 -13.58
N GLU A 93 16.74 -25.90 -13.77
CA GLU A 93 17.96 -26.69 -13.60
C GLU A 93 18.14 -27.19 -12.17
N LYS A 94 17.80 -26.36 -11.19
CA LYS A 94 17.86 -26.78 -9.78
C LYS A 94 16.90 -27.92 -9.50
N LEU A 95 15.67 -27.84 -10.00
CA LEU A 95 14.67 -28.89 -9.80
C LEU A 95 15.05 -30.17 -10.54
N ARG A 96 15.45 -30.08 -11.81
CA ARG A 96 15.95 -31.21 -12.63
C ARG A 96 17.10 -31.96 -12.00
N SER A 97 18.01 -31.26 -11.30
CA SER A 97 19.14 -31.88 -10.60
C SER A 97 18.78 -32.45 -9.23
N SER A 98 17.66 -32.03 -8.64
CA SER A 98 17.23 -32.45 -7.28
C SER A 98 16.18 -33.55 -7.28
N LEU A 99 15.44 -33.72 -8.37
CA LEU A 99 14.35 -34.69 -8.50
C LEU A 99 14.68 -35.77 -9.52
N PRO A 100 14.14 -36.99 -9.37
CA PRO A 100 14.23 -38.02 -10.40
C PRO A 100 13.47 -37.60 -11.66
N GLN A 101 13.88 -38.05 -12.84
CA GLN A 101 13.21 -37.66 -14.10
C GLN A 101 11.75 -38.11 -14.20
N ASN A 102 11.36 -39.14 -13.45
CA ASN A 102 9.99 -39.64 -13.37
C ASN A 102 9.23 -39.11 -12.13
N ALA A 103 9.71 -38.02 -11.52
CA ALA A 103 9.01 -37.36 -10.43
C ALA A 103 7.59 -36.99 -10.87
N ASP A 104 6.64 -37.20 -9.97
CA ASP A 104 5.25 -36.86 -10.26
C ASP A 104 4.98 -35.35 -10.10
N GLU A 105 3.81 -34.91 -10.55
CA GLU A 105 3.44 -33.49 -10.50
C GLU A 105 3.43 -32.93 -9.06
N ALA A 106 3.06 -33.75 -8.07
CA ALA A 106 3.01 -33.33 -6.67
C ALA A 106 4.42 -33.12 -6.11
N GLU A 107 5.34 -34.04 -6.39
CA GLU A 107 6.76 -33.93 -6.02
C GLU A 107 7.40 -32.68 -6.65
N ILE A 108 7.12 -32.41 -7.93
CA ILE A 108 7.62 -31.22 -8.62
C ILE A 108 7.07 -29.94 -7.99
N LYS A 109 5.76 -29.89 -7.71
CA LYS A 109 5.13 -28.72 -7.08
C LYS A 109 5.65 -28.47 -5.67
N GLU A 110 5.84 -29.51 -4.87
CA GLU A 110 6.38 -29.40 -3.51
C GLU A 110 7.84 -28.92 -3.52
N ALA A 111 8.67 -29.49 -4.40
CA ALA A 111 10.05 -29.06 -4.57
C ALA A 111 10.13 -27.61 -5.06
N LEU A 112 9.27 -27.22 -6.01
CA LEU A 112 9.21 -25.84 -6.50
C LEU A 112 8.79 -24.90 -5.37
N CYS A 113 7.72 -25.22 -4.63
CA CYS A 113 7.27 -24.41 -3.51
C CYS A 113 8.40 -24.20 -2.49
N SER A 114 9.08 -25.28 -2.11
CA SER A 114 10.20 -25.24 -1.17
C SER A 114 11.36 -24.39 -1.70
N TYR A 115 11.69 -24.54 -2.99
CA TYR A 115 12.73 -23.74 -3.63
C TYR A 115 12.36 -22.25 -3.65
N LEU A 116 11.14 -21.91 -4.06
CA LEU A 116 10.66 -20.53 -4.10
C LEU A 116 10.73 -19.86 -2.72
N VAL A 117 10.26 -20.54 -1.67
CA VAL A 117 10.37 -20.04 -0.28
C VAL A 117 11.83 -19.81 0.10
N SER A 118 12.74 -20.71 -0.27
CA SER A 118 14.17 -20.57 0.04
C SER A 118 14.86 -19.43 -0.73
N THR A 119 14.35 -19.06 -1.91
CA THR A 119 14.90 -17.97 -2.73
C THR A 119 14.42 -16.59 -2.30
N LEU A 120 13.25 -16.52 -1.66
CA LEU A 120 12.74 -15.28 -1.09
C LEU A 120 13.63 -14.84 0.07
N SER A 121 13.83 -13.53 0.22
CA SER A 121 14.78 -12.97 1.18
C SER A 121 14.50 -13.46 2.61
N PRO A 122 15.47 -13.87 3.43
CA PRO A 122 15.20 -14.24 4.83
C PRO A 122 14.97 -13.00 5.72
N VAL A 123 15.03 -11.79 5.16
CA VAL A 123 14.88 -10.52 5.88
C VAL A 123 13.48 -10.39 6.47
N ASP A 124 13.42 -9.81 7.66
CA ASP A 124 12.16 -9.48 8.32
C ASP A 124 11.28 -8.56 7.45
N ARG A 125 10.09 -9.07 7.11
CA ARG A 125 9.10 -8.42 6.24
C ARG A 125 8.12 -7.53 7.00
N SER A 126 8.22 -7.45 8.32
CA SER A 126 7.39 -6.55 9.11
C SER A 126 7.62 -5.09 8.71
N LEU A 127 6.54 -4.31 8.78
CA LEU A 127 6.63 -2.85 8.74
C LEU A 127 7.26 -2.37 10.06
N LYS A 128 8.48 -1.82 9.96
CA LYS A 128 9.36 -1.40 11.05
C LYS A 128 8.94 -0.05 11.60
N ILE A 129 7.74 0.03 12.16
CA ILE A 129 7.26 1.26 12.79
C ILE A 129 7.69 1.31 14.26
N PRO A 130 8.52 2.27 14.68
CA PRO A 130 9.00 2.35 16.07
C PRO A 130 7.85 2.64 17.04
N SER A 131 7.92 2.04 18.23
CA SER A 131 7.03 2.34 19.35
C SER A 131 7.54 3.55 20.14
N GLY A 132 6.62 4.40 20.62
CA GLY A 132 6.96 5.51 21.52
C GLY A 132 7.68 6.69 20.85
N LYS A 133 7.73 6.72 19.51
CA LYS A 133 8.21 7.85 18.72
C LYS A 133 7.32 8.05 17.50
N ALA A 134 7.15 9.31 17.11
CA ALA A 134 6.51 9.67 15.86
C ALA A 134 7.37 9.15 14.69
N ALA A 135 6.72 8.57 13.70
CA ALA A 135 7.39 7.98 12.54
C ALA A 135 6.64 8.31 11.25
N ALA A 136 7.33 8.20 10.13
CA ALA A 136 6.77 8.40 8.80
C ALA A 136 7.02 7.19 7.89
N VAL A 137 6.03 6.91 7.04
CA VAL A 137 6.10 6.01 5.89
C VAL A 137 5.96 6.85 4.63
N ILE A 138 6.94 6.78 3.74
CA ILE A 138 6.89 7.45 2.44
C ILE A 138 6.60 6.41 1.37
N MET A 139 5.53 6.59 0.61
CA MET A 139 5.22 5.70 -0.51
C MET A 139 5.67 6.31 -1.82
N ALA A 140 6.32 5.50 -2.67
CA ALA A 140 6.68 5.85 -4.03
C ALA A 140 6.10 4.82 -5.01
N GLY A 141 6.15 5.13 -6.31
CA GLY A 141 5.60 4.26 -7.36
C GLY A 141 4.93 5.06 -8.47
N VAL A 142 4.69 4.42 -9.61
CA VAL A 142 4.11 5.10 -10.78
C VAL A 142 2.63 5.41 -10.60
N ASN A 143 2.07 6.28 -11.44
CA ASN A 143 0.63 6.50 -11.49
C ASN A 143 -0.11 5.20 -11.85
N GLY A 144 -1.27 4.95 -11.22
CA GLY A 144 -2.05 3.74 -11.47
C GLY A 144 -1.61 2.48 -10.69
N SER A 145 -0.45 2.52 -10.01
CA SER A 145 0.05 1.42 -9.17
C SER A 145 -0.71 1.22 -7.85
N GLY A 146 -1.73 2.04 -7.56
CA GLY A 146 -2.54 1.91 -6.35
C GLY A 146 -1.98 2.60 -5.10
N LYS A 147 -1.03 3.54 -5.21
CA LYS A 147 -0.47 4.29 -4.06
C LYS A 147 -1.51 4.91 -3.12
N THR A 148 -2.39 5.77 -3.64
CA THR A 148 -3.41 6.46 -2.83
C THR A 148 -4.38 5.49 -2.16
N THR A 149 -4.78 4.42 -2.86
CA THR A 149 -5.59 3.34 -2.27
C THR A 149 -4.83 2.61 -1.17
N THR A 150 -3.55 2.31 -1.42
CA THR A 150 -2.66 1.66 -0.44
C THR A 150 -2.45 2.54 0.79
N ALA A 151 -2.32 3.86 0.62
CA ALA A 151 -2.21 4.83 1.69
C ALA A 151 -3.40 4.74 2.66
N GLY A 152 -4.62 4.71 2.11
CA GLY A 152 -5.85 4.60 2.88
C GLY A 152 -5.97 3.25 3.60
N LYS A 153 -5.68 2.14 2.92
CA LYS A 153 -5.66 0.81 3.54
C LYS A 153 -4.59 0.68 4.62
N LEU A 154 -3.43 1.28 4.42
CA LEU A 154 -2.35 1.31 5.41
C LEU A 154 -2.74 2.16 6.62
N ALA A 155 -3.47 3.26 6.41
CA ALA A 155 -4.00 4.08 7.48
C ALA A 155 -4.99 3.27 8.35
N LYS A 156 -5.93 2.56 7.72
CA LYS A 156 -6.82 1.62 8.40
C LYS A 156 -6.02 0.56 9.18
N TYR A 157 -5.07 -0.10 8.51
CA TYR A 157 -4.26 -1.18 9.09
C TYR A 157 -3.57 -0.77 10.41
N PHE A 158 -3.02 0.45 10.46
CA PHE A 158 -2.35 0.97 11.65
C PHE A 158 -3.31 1.60 12.67
N LYS A 159 -4.40 2.23 12.22
CA LYS A 159 -5.46 2.73 13.11
C LYS A 159 -6.09 1.58 13.91
N ASP A 160 -6.43 0.49 13.24
CA ASP A 160 -6.99 -0.72 13.87
C ASP A 160 -6.00 -1.35 14.89
N ARG A 161 -4.72 -0.96 14.84
CA ARG A 161 -3.67 -1.34 15.79
C ARG A 161 -3.33 -0.25 16.81
N GLY A 162 -4.20 0.76 16.95
CA GLY A 162 -4.09 1.81 17.96
C GLY A 162 -3.07 2.90 17.67
N ARG A 163 -2.55 3.03 16.44
CA ARG A 163 -1.70 4.17 16.06
C ARG A 163 -2.56 5.39 15.73
N ASP A 164 -2.05 6.56 16.12
CA ASP A 164 -2.59 7.85 15.71
C ASP A 164 -2.10 8.17 14.29
N VAL A 165 -2.92 7.89 13.27
CA VAL A 165 -2.48 8.01 11.87
C VAL A 165 -2.81 9.40 11.32
N VAL A 166 -1.85 9.96 10.58
CA VAL A 166 -2.03 11.18 9.78
C VAL A 166 -1.62 10.90 8.33
N LEU A 167 -2.46 11.29 7.38
CA LEU A 167 -2.19 11.20 5.94
C LEU A 167 -1.65 12.52 5.40
N ALA A 168 -0.66 12.47 4.51
CA ALA A 168 -0.19 13.63 3.75
C ALA A 168 -0.45 13.44 2.25
N ALA A 169 -1.30 14.30 1.68
CA ALA A 169 -1.59 14.31 0.24
C ALA A 169 -0.53 15.14 -0.50
N CYS A 170 0.60 14.52 -0.81
CA CYS A 170 1.72 15.13 -1.52
C CYS A 170 1.66 14.97 -3.05
N ASP A 171 0.72 14.20 -3.62
CA ASP A 171 0.41 14.24 -5.07
C ASP A 171 -0.38 15.52 -5.44
N THR A 172 0.29 16.67 -5.34
CA THR A 172 -0.33 18.01 -5.54
C THR A 172 -0.62 18.33 -7.01
N PHE A 173 -0.13 17.52 -7.94
CA PHE A 173 -0.38 17.63 -9.38
C PHE A 173 -1.65 16.90 -9.83
N ARG A 174 -2.28 16.12 -8.95
CA ARG A 174 -3.52 15.39 -9.25
C ARG A 174 -4.54 15.74 -8.18
N PRO A 175 -5.37 16.79 -8.39
CA PRO A 175 -6.40 17.19 -7.42
C PRO A 175 -7.27 16.02 -6.96
N ALA A 176 -7.68 15.15 -7.89
CA ALA A 176 -8.46 13.94 -7.62
C ALA A 176 -7.76 12.93 -6.69
N ALA A 177 -6.42 12.84 -6.70
CA ALA A 177 -5.69 11.97 -5.78
C ALA A 177 -5.80 12.48 -4.33
N GLY A 178 -5.67 13.79 -4.14
CA GLY A 178 -5.90 14.43 -2.83
C GLY A 178 -7.34 14.26 -2.33
N GLU A 179 -8.33 14.40 -3.22
CA GLU A 179 -9.75 14.16 -2.88
C GLU A 179 -10.02 12.70 -2.51
N GLN A 180 -9.43 11.76 -3.26
CA GLN A 180 -9.52 10.33 -2.95
C GLN A 180 -8.91 10.03 -1.58
N LEU A 181 -7.73 10.59 -1.27
CA LEU A 181 -7.10 10.40 0.04
C LEU A 181 -7.91 11.02 1.18
N GLU A 182 -8.59 12.15 0.93
CA GLU A 182 -9.48 12.78 1.90
C GLU A 182 -10.74 11.93 2.18
N ILE A 183 -11.26 11.24 1.18
CA ILE A 183 -12.35 10.26 1.38
C ILE A 183 -11.86 9.12 2.29
N TRP A 184 -10.66 8.59 2.06
CA TRP A 184 -10.05 7.60 2.96
C TRP A 184 -9.87 8.15 4.37
N ALA A 185 -9.34 9.37 4.52
CA ALA A 185 -9.13 10.00 5.81
C ALA A 185 -10.43 10.12 6.62
N ARG A 186 -11.51 10.56 5.96
CA ARG A 186 -12.84 10.65 6.57
C ARG A 186 -13.40 9.29 6.92
N LYS A 187 -13.31 8.32 6.00
CA LYS A 187 -13.84 6.97 6.19
C LYS A 187 -13.17 6.28 7.37
N GLU A 188 -11.85 6.39 7.46
CA GLU A 188 -11.06 5.80 8.53
C GLU A 188 -10.91 6.73 9.73
N GLU A 189 -11.57 7.90 9.79
CA GLU A 189 -11.46 8.89 10.88
C GLU A 189 -10.00 9.17 11.33
N VAL A 190 -9.12 9.41 10.36
CA VAL A 190 -7.70 9.75 10.59
C VAL A 190 -7.41 11.19 10.16
N GLY A 191 -6.34 11.79 10.69
CA GLY A 191 -5.92 13.13 10.29
C GLY A 191 -5.48 13.17 8.83
N ILE A 192 -5.65 14.30 8.16
CA ILE A 192 -5.10 14.54 6.82
C ILE A 192 -4.58 15.97 6.66
N VAL A 193 -3.41 16.10 6.04
CA VAL A 193 -2.86 17.37 5.57
C VAL A 193 -2.84 17.35 4.05
N ARG A 194 -3.53 18.33 3.44
CA ARG A 194 -3.70 18.43 1.99
C ARG A 194 -3.07 19.69 1.44
N GLY A 195 -2.25 19.54 0.39
CA GLY A 195 -1.75 20.66 -0.39
C GLY A 195 -2.79 21.27 -1.31
N LYS A 196 -2.61 22.54 -1.67
CA LYS A 196 -3.30 23.16 -2.81
C LYS A 196 -2.78 22.57 -4.12
N GLU A 197 -3.57 22.66 -5.18
CA GLU A 197 -3.12 22.26 -6.52
C GLU A 197 -1.83 23.00 -6.90
N GLY A 198 -0.82 22.26 -7.36
CA GLY A 198 0.48 22.79 -7.73
C GLY A 198 1.37 23.27 -6.58
N GLN A 199 0.95 23.10 -5.32
CA GLN A 199 1.79 23.39 -4.15
C GLN A 199 3.01 22.45 -4.13
N ASP A 200 4.16 22.95 -3.66
CA ASP A 200 5.37 22.14 -3.45
C ASP A 200 5.08 20.93 -2.52
N PRO A 201 5.19 19.69 -3.00
CA PRO A 201 4.89 18.48 -2.21
C PRO A 201 5.70 18.37 -0.92
N ALA A 202 6.97 18.80 -0.95
CA ALA A 202 7.82 18.80 0.24
C ALA A 202 7.31 19.77 1.31
N SER A 203 6.73 20.92 0.92
CA SER A 203 6.11 21.85 1.88
C SER A 203 4.85 21.27 2.53
N VAL A 204 4.07 20.47 1.80
CA VAL A 204 2.94 19.71 2.38
C VAL A 204 3.45 18.67 3.38
N ALA A 205 4.49 17.91 3.01
CA ALA A 205 5.10 16.91 3.88
C ALA A 205 5.74 17.52 5.15
N PHE A 206 6.34 18.71 5.04
CA PHE A 206 6.85 19.45 6.21
C PHE A 206 5.73 19.79 7.18
N THR A 207 4.64 20.32 6.65
CA THR A 207 3.47 20.71 7.45
C THR A 207 2.88 19.49 8.14
N ALA A 208 2.74 18.38 7.41
CA ALA A 208 2.18 17.14 7.93
C ALA A 208 3.06 16.44 8.98
N SER A 209 4.38 16.61 8.89
CA SER A 209 5.33 16.07 9.87
C SER A 209 5.49 16.95 11.11
N SER A 210 4.99 18.18 11.09
CA SER A 210 5.08 19.12 12.21
C SER A 210 3.99 18.86 13.24
N GLY A 211 4.33 18.91 14.54
CA GLY A 211 3.36 18.80 15.63
C GLY A 211 2.81 17.38 15.88
N LEU A 212 3.46 16.36 15.34
CA LEU A 212 3.11 14.96 15.58
C LEU A 212 3.47 14.52 17.01
N THR A 213 2.63 13.68 17.59
CA THR A 213 2.84 13.11 18.94
C THR A 213 3.69 11.84 18.87
N PRO A 214 4.27 11.36 19.98
CA PRO A 214 5.03 10.10 19.99
C PRO A 214 4.25 8.85 19.53
N SER A 215 2.91 8.87 19.55
CA SER A 215 2.07 7.80 19.01
C SER A 215 1.78 7.93 17.51
N SER A 216 2.07 9.10 16.93
CA SER A 216 1.65 9.40 15.57
C SER A 216 2.40 8.60 14.51
N LEU A 217 1.72 8.28 13.42
CA LEU A 217 2.28 7.67 12.21
C LEU A 217 1.85 8.51 11.00
N LEU A 218 2.81 9.14 10.35
CA LEU A 218 2.60 9.89 9.12
C LEU A 218 2.69 8.94 7.92
N ILE A 219 1.69 8.94 7.05
CA ILE A 219 1.73 8.22 5.77
C ILE A 219 1.70 9.24 4.64
N VAL A 220 2.76 9.27 3.83
CA VAL A 220 2.96 10.25 2.76
C VAL A 220 2.62 9.63 1.40
N ASP A 221 1.56 10.11 0.75
CA ASP A 221 1.18 9.73 -0.61
C ASP A 221 1.79 10.72 -1.62
N THR A 222 2.69 10.24 -2.49
CA THR A 222 3.46 11.08 -3.42
C THR A 222 2.95 10.99 -4.86
N ALA A 223 3.40 11.91 -5.71
CA ALA A 223 3.19 11.79 -7.15
C ALA A 223 3.92 10.55 -7.73
N GLY A 224 3.47 10.09 -8.91
CA GLY A 224 4.03 8.94 -9.63
C GLY A 224 4.30 9.18 -11.12
N ARG A 225 4.56 10.42 -11.52
CA ARG A 225 4.75 10.84 -12.93
C ARG A 225 6.15 10.48 -13.44
N LEU A 226 6.40 9.20 -13.70
CA LEU A 226 7.72 8.70 -14.11
C LEU A 226 8.22 9.29 -15.46
N GLN A 227 7.34 9.79 -16.32
CA GLN A 227 7.71 10.45 -17.58
C GLN A 227 8.60 11.68 -17.37
N THR A 228 8.56 12.31 -16.19
CA THR A 228 9.42 13.42 -15.78
C THR A 228 10.48 12.95 -14.77
N LYS A 229 11.21 11.87 -15.09
CA LYS A 229 12.10 11.12 -14.17
C LYS A 229 12.91 12.01 -13.23
N LYS A 230 13.68 12.97 -13.75
CA LYS A 230 14.58 13.80 -12.92
C LYS A 230 13.82 14.60 -11.86
N ASN A 231 12.75 15.30 -12.27
CA ASN A 231 11.96 16.13 -11.37
C ASN A 231 11.27 15.30 -10.28
N LEU A 232 10.77 14.10 -10.63
CA LEU A 232 10.12 13.20 -9.66
C LEU A 232 11.11 12.71 -8.60
N LEU A 233 12.31 12.29 -9.00
CA LEU A 233 13.32 11.76 -8.08
C LEU A 233 13.85 12.83 -7.13
N ASP A 234 14.08 14.05 -7.63
CA ASP A 234 14.48 15.20 -6.82
C ASP A 234 13.38 15.57 -5.80
N GLU A 235 12.11 15.51 -6.21
CA GLU A 235 10.96 15.76 -5.34
C GLU A 235 10.85 14.73 -4.21
N LEU A 236 10.96 13.43 -4.51
CA LEU A 236 10.93 12.36 -3.50
C LEU A 236 12.07 12.50 -2.49
N SER A 237 13.28 12.78 -2.97
CA SER A 237 14.45 13.02 -2.12
C SER A 237 14.25 14.24 -1.22
N LYS A 238 13.64 15.31 -1.76
CA LYS A 238 13.30 16.53 -1.01
C LYS A 238 12.24 16.26 0.06
N ILE A 239 11.18 15.49 -0.26
CA ILE A 239 10.14 15.09 0.70
C ILE A 239 10.77 14.35 1.88
N LYS A 240 11.57 13.30 1.62
CA LYS A 240 12.24 12.53 2.68
C LYS A 240 13.06 13.44 3.59
N ARG A 241 13.96 14.25 3.01
CA ARG A 241 14.83 15.17 3.76
C ARG A 241 14.05 16.13 4.65
N VAL A 242 12.88 16.59 4.20
CA VAL A 242 12.06 17.55 4.93
C VAL A 242 11.26 16.89 6.05
N VAL A 243 10.74 15.68 5.83
CA VAL A 243 10.06 14.88 6.88
C VAL A 243 11.05 14.51 7.99
N GLU A 244 12.28 14.11 7.64
CA GLU A 244 13.34 13.73 8.58
C GLU A 244 13.79 14.85 9.53
N LYS A 245 13.43 16.10 9.25
CA LYS A 245 13.68 17.22 10.18
C LYS A 245 12.81 17.15 11.44
N ASN A 246 11.64 16.52 11.33
CA ASN A 246 10.62 16.52 12.39
C ASN A 246 10.41 15.12 12.98
N VAL A 247 10.43 14.07 12.14
CA VAL A 247 10.15 12.68 12.56
C VAL A 247 11.03 11.69 11.81
N GLU A 248 11.23 10.50 12.38
CA GLU A 248 11.98 9.42 11.74
C GLU A 248 11.21 8.87 10.53
N VAL A 249 11.85 8.81 9.34
CA VAL A 249 11.30 8.07 8.20
C VAL A 249 11.64 6.59 8.40
N ALA A 250 10.67 5.86 8.94
CA ALA A 250 10.82 4.45 9.30
C ALA A 250 10.77 3.51 8.08
N GLU A 251 9.98 3.87 7.07
CA GLU A 251 9.85 3.06 5.85
C GLU A 251 9.78 3.95 4.60
N CYS A 252 10.51 3.56 3.56
CA CYS A 252 10.30 4.02 2.19
C CYS A 252 9.76 2.84 1.38
N LEU A 253 8.46 2.86 1.08
CA LEU A 253 7.77 1.73 0.45
C LEU A 253 7.54 2.00 -1.03
N LEU A 254 7.94 1.05 -1.87
CA LEU A 254 7.62 1.09 -3.30
C LEU A 254 6.33 0.32 -3.57
N VAL A 255 5.31 1.01 -4.09
CA VAL A 255 4.05 0.39 -4.50
C VAL A 255 4.14 0.02 -5.98
N LEU A 256 3.96 -1.27 -6.27
CA LEU A 256 3.99 -1.83 -7.61
C LEU A 256 2.66 -2.48 -7.97
N ASP A 257 2.30 -2.36 -9.24
CA ASP A 257 1.20 -3.11 -9.83
C ASP A 257 1.70 -4.48 -10.25
N ALA A 258 1.15 -5.55 -9.66
CA ALA A 258 1.59 -6.90 -9.95
C ALA A 258 1.26 -7.33 -11.40
N THR A 259 0.33 -6.63 -12.08
CA THR A 259 -0.02 -6.90 -13.49
C THR A 259 1.03 -6.43 -14.49
N PHE A 260 1.98 -5.60 -14.07
CA PHE A 260 3.00 -5.03 -14.96
C PHE A 260 4.21 -5.94 -15.22
N GLY A 261 4.26 -7.11 -14.58
CA GLY A 261 5.31 -8.12 -14.81
C GLY A 261 6.71 -7.51 -14.74
N GLN A 262 7.54 -7.79 -15.76
CA GLN A 262 8.93 -7.30 -15.84
C GLN A 262 9.06 -5.76 -15.88
N ASN A 263 8.01 -5.01 -16.27
CA ASN A 263 8.06 -3.54 -16.21
C ASN A 263 8.16 -3.02 -14.78
N ALA A 264 7.71 -3.79 -13.78
CA ALA A 264 7.83 -3.43 -12.38
C ALA A 264 9.31 -3.35 -11.93
N LEU A 265 10.20 -4.18 -12.49
CA LEU A 265 11.64 -4.14 -12.21
C LEU A 265 12.25 -2.82 -12.67
N SER A 266 11.93 -2.39 -13.88
CA SER A 266 12.44 -1.13 -14.44
C SER A 266 12.03 0.07 -13.58
N GLN A 267 10.84 0.04 -12.99
CA GLN A 267 10.34 1.09 -12.10
C GLN A 267 11.07 1.08 -10.76
N ALA A 268 11.23 -0.10 -10.15
CA ALA A 268 11.93 -0.25 -8.88
C ALA A 268 13.37 0.29 -8.95
N LYS A 269 14.08 0.03 -10.06
CA LYS A 269 15.42 0.56 -10.32
C LYS A 269 15.50 2.08 -10.41
N VAL A 270 14.42 2.73 -10.87
CA VAL A 270 14.39 4.20 -10.95
C VAL A 270 14.10 4.79 -9.58
N PHE A 271 13.15 4.24 -8.82
CA PHE A 271 12.80 4.77 -7.49
C PHE A 271 13.88 4.52 -6.44
N SER A 272 14.64 3.43 -6.54
CA SER A 272 15.77 3.15 -5.63
C SER A 272 16.91 4.17 -5.72
N GLN A 273 16.94 4.99 -6.78
CA GLN A 273 17.90 6.09 -6.92
C GLN A 273 17.54 7.32 -6.08
N ALA A 274 16.25 7.49 -5.73
CA ALA A 274 15.77 8.65 -4.96
C ALA A 274 15.50 8.34 -3.49
N LEU A 275 15.03 7.13 -3.20
CA LEU A 275 14.68 6.72 -1.85
C LEU A 275 15.40 5.42 -1.49
N PRO A 276 15.94 5.30 -0.27
CA PRO A 276 16.44 4.04 0.24
C PRO A 276 15.24 3.12 0.53
N LEU A 277 14.84 2.34 -0.47
CA LEU A 277 13.66 1.47 -0.36
C LEU A 277 13.87 0.43 0.74
N THR A 278 12.92 0.38 1.68
CA THR A 278 12.93 -0.54 2.81
C THR A 278 11.97 -1.71 2.62
N GLY A 279 11.00 -1.58 1.72
CA GLY A 279 10.01 -2.61 1.42
C GLY A 279 9.23 -2.32 0.15
N ILE A 280 8.58 -3.36 -0.36
CA ILE A 280 7.67 -3.28 -1.50
C ILE A 280 6.25 -3.63 -1.06
N ILE A 281 5.27 -2.94 -1.63
CA ILE A 281 3.86 -3.31 -1.59
C ILE A 281 3.43 -3.69 -3.00
N LEU A 282 2.92 -4.91 -3.17
CA LEU A 282 2.34 -5.34 -4.43
C LEU A 282 0.83 -5.17 -4.39
N THR A 283 0.24 -4.65 -5.46
CA THR A 283 -1.21 -4.44 -5.56
C THR A 283 -1.79 -5.22 -6.74
N LYS A 284 -3.13 -5.33 -6.76
CA LYS A 284 -3.89 -5.99 -7.83
C LYS A 284 -3.54 -7.47 -8.02
N LEU A 285 -3.20 -8.15 -6.93
CA LEU A 285 -2.89 -9.58 -6.96
C LEU A 285 -4.13 -10.45 -7.14
N ASP A 286 -5.32 -9.90 -6.90
CA ASP A 286 -6.61 -10.47 -7.23
C ASP A 286 -6.92 -10.49 -8.74
N GLY A 287 -6.12 -9.79 -9.55
CA GLY A 287 -6.20 -9.79 -11.01
C GLY A 287 -5.53 -11.01 -11.66
N SER A 288 -5.26 -10.94 -12.97
CA SER A 288 -4.62 -12.03 -13.74
C SER A 288 -3.11 -12.20 -13.48
N CYS A 289 -2.62 -11.79 -12.32
CA CYS A 289 -1.20 -11.82 -12.03
C CYS A 289 -0.73 -13.26 -11.79
N LYS A 290 0.35 -13.65 -12.47
CA LYS A 290 1.00 -14.95 -12.30
C LYS A 290 2.08 -14.95 -11.21
N GLY A 291 2.20 -13.84 -10.46
CA GLY A 291 3.05 -13.65 -9.28
C GLY A 291 4.57 -13.77 -9.47
N GLY A 292 5.08 -14.24 -10.62
CA GLY A 292 6.53 -14.38 -10.85
C GLY A 292 7.33 -13.09 -10.68
N VAL A 293 6.69 -11.93 -10.87
CA VAL A 293 7.28 -10.61 -10.61
C VAL A 293 7.79 -10.43 -9.18
N VAL A 294 7.18 -11.07 -8.18
CA VAL A 294 7.61 -11.00 -6.76
C VAL A 294 9.03 -11.51 -6.60
N LEU A 295 9.30 -12.68 -7.20
CA LEU A 295 10.59 -13.35 -7.14
C LEU A 295 11.66 -12.50 -7.81
N ALA A 296 11.35 -11.99 -9.01
CA ALA A 296 12.28 -11.16 -9.77
C ALA A 296 12.62 -9.85 -9.04
N VAL A 297 11.63 -9.20 -8.42
CA VAL A 297 11.84 -7.93 -7.71
C VAL A 297 12.65 -8.15 -6.43
N GLU A 298 12.34 -9.16 -5.61
CA GLU A 298 13.15 -9.43 -4.41
C GLU A 298 14.59 -9.82 -4.77
N ASP A 299 14.80 -10.59 -5.84
CA ASP A 299 16.13 -11.03 -6.26
C ASP A 299 16.98 -9.86 -6.77
N GLU A 300 16.43 -8.99 -7.61
CA GLU A 300 17.15 -7.85 -8.19
C GLU A 300 17.47 -6.76 -7.15
N PHE A 301 16.49 -6.38 -6.31
CA PHE A 301 16.63 -5.22 -5.43
C PHE A 301 17.05 -5.57 -4.00
N LYS A 302 16.97 -6.84 -3.61
CA LYS A 302 17.22 -7.30 -2.23
C LYS A 302 16.35 -6.56 -1.20
N VAL A 303 15.19 -6.05 -1.63
CA VAL A 303 14.18 -5.39 -0.80
C VAL A 303 13.00 -6.34 -0.63
N PRO A 304 12.53 -6.61 0.60
CA PRO A 304 11.44 -7.55 0.81
C PRO A 304 10.09 -7.00 0.35
N VAL A 305 9.25 -7.85 -0.21
CA VAL A 305 7.81 -7.59 -0.29
C VAL A 305 7.24 -7.73 1.11
N LYS A 306 6.67 -6.63 1.62
CA LYS A 306 6.15 -6.54 2.99
C LYS A 306 4.64 -6.74 3.04
N MET A 307 3.92 -6.21 2.05
CA MET A 307 2.47 -6.23 2.01
C MET A 307 1.95 -6.54 0.60
N VAL A 308 0.74 -7.09 0.55
CA VAL A 308 0.02 -7.42 -0.67
C VAL A 308 -1.41 -6.90 -0.64
N GLY A 309 -1.82 -6.24 -1.73
CA GLY A 309 -3.18 -5.83 -2.02
C GLY A 309 -3.89 -6.91 -2.84
N VAL A 310 -4.91 -7.52 -2.24
CA VAL A 310 -5.61 -8.73 -2.76
C VAL A 310 -7.09 -8.47 -3.06
N GLY A 311 -7.44 -7.23 -3.36
CA GLY A 311 -8.82 -6.82 -3.61
C GLY A 311 -9.02 -5.31 -3.44
N GLU A 312 -10.26 -4.86 -3.63
CA GLU A 312 -10.65 -3.44 -3.54
C GLU A 312 -11.18 -3.03 -2.16
N GLY A 313 -11.52 -4.00 -1.30
CA GLY A 313 -11.97 -3.75 0.07
C GLY A 313 -10.91 -3.06 0.92
N ASP A 314 -11.38 -2.34 1.95
CA ASP A 314 -10.49 -1.60 2.87
C ASP A 314 -9.52 -2.48 3.65
N SER A 315 -9.92 -3.72 3.90
CA SER A 315 -9.15 -4.72 4.64
C SER A 315 -8.38 -5.68 3.73
N ASP A 316 -8.35 -5.39 2.42
CA ASP A 316 -7.67 -6.23 1.42
C ASP A 316 -6.19 -5.86 1.24
N LEU A 317 -5.58 -5.22 2.25
CA LEU A 317 -4.13 -5.07 2.37
C LEU A 317 -3.63 -5.97 3.49
N ARG A 318 -2.75 -6.92 3.17
CA ARG A 318 -2.28 -7.96 4.11
C ARG A 318 -0.77 -8.03 4.14
N PRO A 319 -0.17 -8.48 5.27
CA PRO A 319 1.24 -8.88 5.29
C PRO A 319 1.52 -9.95 4.23
N PHE A 320 2.68 -9.86 3.60
CA PHE A 320 3.13 -10.87 2.66
C PHE A 320 3.59 -12.12 3.41
N ASP A 321 3.06 -13.28 3.01
CA ASP A 321 3.43 -14.59 3.52
C ASP A 321 4.13 -15.38 2.41
N PRO A 322 5.46 -15.59 2.48
CA PRO A 322 6.23 -16.33 1.49
C PRO A 322 5.71 -17.75 1.24
N GLU A 323 5.29 -18.46 2.29
CA GLU A 323 4.80 -19.83 2.15
C GLU A 323 3.45 -19.85 1.46
N ALA A 324 2.54 -18.98 1.90
CA ALA A 324 1.21 -18.94 1.30
C ALA A 324 1.25 -18.44 -0.15
N PHE A 325 2.19 -17.54 -0.45
CA PHE A 325 2.52 -17.11 -1.80
C PHE A 325 3.04 -18.27 -2.66
N ALA A 326 4.09 -18.95 -2.22
CA ALA A 326 4.69 -20.06 -2.97
C ALA A 326 3.69 -21.20 -3.19
N LYS A 327 2.87 -21.52 -2.17
CA LYS A 327 1.79 -22.52 -2.27
C LYS A 327 0.75 -22.10 -3.30
N GLY A 328 0.27 -20.86 -3.27
CA GLY A 328 -0.72 -20.39 -4.23
C GLY A 328 -0.19 -20.28 -5.67
N LEU A 329 1.12 -20.11 -5.85
CA LEU A 329 1.75 -20.19 -7.17
C LEU A 329 1.87 -21.62 -7.70
N THR A 330 2.11 -22.58 -6.82
CA THR A 330 2.46 -23.95 -7.22
C THR A 330 1.28 -24.89 -7.28
N GLN A 331 0.19 -24.59 -6.57
CA GLN A 331 -1.00 -25.44 -6.43
C GLN A 331 -2.13 -24.97 -7.35
#